data_AF-G8PTL1-F1
#
_entry.id   AF-G8PTL1-F1
#
_cell.length_a   1.000
_cell.length_b   1.000
_cell.length_c   1.000
_cell.angle_alpha   90.00
_cell.angle_beta   90.00
_cell.angle_gamma   90.00
#
_symmetry.space_group_name_H-M   'P 1'
#
loop_
_entity.id
_entity.type
_entity.pdbx_description
1 polymer ?
#
loop_
_entity_poly.entity_id
_entity_poly.type
_entity_poly.pdbx_seq_one_letter_code
_entity_poly.pdbx_strand_id
1 'polypeptide(L)'
;MALLGVGFYALIEHNAETALRGNARTLYRPSSFPVEHKPSAEEKQKELAALEAARLAAEAKIPKTPPKHPDGLRNVGGTRTPPPAVTATLQRVAHVKVPRKSKQPPPKELVLYRPVAVDGATLSDKKKRISLHHVQAVPLSTTCPSEDGERWPCGIRARTALRAFIRQKRVTCSDMKPMQGDDYAATCNVGKHDLATWLIENGWAKAERDAPEALKDVAAKARRTEQGIWRSKLVQLSDDESATLVNSWEELADDSTSETPLVMEGEPAIIWRPREDVTAETSATE
;
A
#
# COMPACT_ATOMS: atom_id res chain seq x y z
N MET A 1 13.89 -64.64 63.02
CA MET A 1 12.56 -65.20 62.68
C MET A 1 11.58 -64.05 62.58
N ALA A 2 10.77 -64.06 61.52
CA ALA A 2 10.04 -62.91 60.99
C ALA A 2 8.99 -62.30 61.96
N LEU A 3 8.96 -60.96 61.91
CA LEU A 3 7.91 -60.03 62.34
C LEU A 3 6.59 -60.38 61.60
N LEU A 4 5.39 -60.09 62.12
CA LEU A 4 4.78 -58.76 62.10
C LEU A 4 3.69 -58.64 63.17
N GLY A 5 3.92 -57.74 64.13
CA GLY A 5 2.93 -57.23 65.07
C GLY A 5 2.33 -55.92 64.57
N VAL A 6 1.03 -55.78 64.79
CA VAL A 6 0.20 -54.61 64.51
C VAL A 6 0.53 -53.50 65.51
N GLY A 7 0.73 -52.26 65.04
CA GLY A 7 1.01 -51.14 65.93
C GLY A 7 0.87 -49.77 65.25
N PHE A 8 -0.16 -49.04 65.67
CA PHE A 8 -0.36 -47.61 65.52
C PHE A 8 0.92 -46.79 65.77
N TYR A 9 1.25 -45.83 64.91
CA TYR A 9 2.00 -44.64 65.32
C TYR A 9 1.67 -43.45 64.39
N ALA A 10 1.28 -42.35 65.02
CA ALA A 10 1.13 -41.04 64.40
C ALA A 10 2.48 -40.54 63.88
N LEU A 11 2.48 -39.81 62.75
CA LEU A 11 3.51 -38.82 62.47
C LEU A 11 2.90 -37.59 61.82
N ILE A 12 2.94 -36.51 62.59
CA ILE A 12 2.96 -35.11 62.15
C ILE A 12 4.33 -34.86 61.47
N GLU A 13 4.41 -33.77 60.70
CA GLU A 13 5.61 -33.13 60.11
C GLU A 13 6.15 -33.68 58.78
N HIS A 14 5.90 -32.92 57.70
CA HIS A 14 6.95 -32.18 56.98
C HIS A 14 6.41 -30.75 56.79
N ASN A 15 6.94 -29.72 57.46
CA ASN A 15 8.19 -29.00 57.11
C ASN A 15 8.26 -28.74 55.59
N ALA A 16 8.55 -27.55 55.08
CA ALA A 16 8.74 -26.20 55.56
C ALA A 16 8.91 -25.35 54.27
N GLU A 17 9.23 -24.07 54.43
CA GLU A 17 9.93 -23.25 53.44
C GLU A 17 9.10 -22.54 52.35
N THR A 18 8.70 -21.33 52.71
CA THR A 18 9.17 -20.08 52.05
C THR A 18 9.85 -20.23 50.69
N ALA A 19 9.19 -19.75 49.63
CA ALA A 19 9.89 -19.18 48.48
C ALA A 19 9.00 -18.17 47.75
N LEU A 20 9.26 -16.89 48.01
CA LEU A 20 9.01 -15.80 47.07
C LEU A 20 9.59 -16.17 45.70
N ARG A 21 8.73 -16.45 44.73
CA ARG A 21 9.04 -16.32 43.30
C ARG A 21 7.83 -15.74 42.59
N GLY A 22 7.98 -14.47 42.18
CA GLY A 22 7.00 -13.78 41.38
C GLY A 22 6.77 -14.43 40.02
N ASN A 23 5.59 -14.18 39.47
CA ASN A 23 5.44 -14.03 38.03
C ASN A 23 4.21 -13.17 37.73
N ALA A 24 4.45 -11.87 37.54
CA ALA A 24 3.52 -10.99 36.87
C ALA A 24 3.47 -11.38 35.38
N ARG A 25 2.56 -12.29 35.00
CA ARG A 25 2.30 -12.64 33.59
C ARG A 25 1.01 -13.46 33.38
N THR A 26 -0.13 -12.78 33.41
CA THR A 26 -1.33 -13.11 32.61
C THR A 26 -2.10 -11.79 32.40
N LEU A 27 -1.68 -10.95 31.46
CA LEU A 27 -2.14 -10.90 30.07
C LEU A 27 -3.59 -10.38 29.92
N TYR A 28 -3.66 -9.08 29.63
CA TYR A 28 -4.54 -8.43 28.65
C TYR A 28 -5.48 -9.39 27.89
N ARG A 29 -6.76 -9.37 28.23
CA ARG A 29 -7.84 -10.02 27.47
C ARG A 29 -8.53 -8.95 26.61
N PRO A 30 -8.22 -8.84 25.30
CA PRO A 30 -9.02 -7.99 24.42
C PRO A 30 -10.36 -8.70 24.18
N SER A 31 -11.38 -8.35 24.97
CA SER A 31 -12.76 -8.77 24.71
C SER A 31 -13.34 -7.90 23.60
N SER A 32 -12.89 -8.14 22.37
CA SER A 32 -13.56 -7.67 21.16
C SER A 32 -13.36 -8.70 20.05
N PHE A 33 -13.59 -9.97 20.37
CA PHE A 33 -14.00 -10.92 19.35
C PHE A 33 -15.48 -10.63 19.07
N PRO A 34 -15.89 -10.34 17.82
CA PRO A 34 -17.30 -10.24 17.49
C PRO A 34 -17.95 -11.57 17.86
N VAL A 35 -18.87 -11.53 18.83
CA VAL A 35 -19.72 -12.67 19.13
C VAL A 35 -20.56 -12.89 17.89
N GLU A 36 -20.34 -13.99 17.19
CA GLU A 36 -21.26 -14.44 16.15
C GLU A 36 -22.61 -14.68 16.82
N HIS A 37 -23.52 -13.70 16.70
CA HIS A 37 -24.90 -13.87 17.11
C HIS A 37 -25.51 -14.91 16.17
N LYS A 38 -25.57 -16.15 16.64
CA LYS A 38 -26.27 -17.24 15.95
C LYS A 38 -27.71 -16.77 15.76
N PRO A 39 -28.20 -16.61 14.51
CA PRO A 39 -29.51 -16.00 14.29
C PRO A 39 -30.58 -16.83 14.99
N SER A 40 -31.52 -16.12 15.61
CA SER A 40 -32.66 -16.70 16.33
C SER A 40 -33.40 -17.66 15.41
N ALA A 41 -34.00 -18.71 15.97
CA ALA A 41 -34.80 -19.67 15.20
C ALA A 41 -35.91 -18.95 14.40
N GLU A 42 -36.42 -17.83 14.91
CA GLU A 42 -37.43 -17.00 14.23
C GLU A 42 -36.87 -16.25 13.01
N GLU A 43 -35.62 -15.79 13.06
CA GLU A 43 -34.96 -15.09 11.95
C GLU A 43 -34.66 -16.06 10.81
N LYS A 44 -34.18 -17.27 11.15
CA LYS A 44 -33.98 -18.35 10.19
C LYS A 44 -35.29 -18.75 9.53
N GLN A 45 -36.39 -18.80 10.29
CA GLN A 45 -37.70 -19.15 9.74
C GLN A 45 -38.22 -18.09 8.77
N LYS A 46 -37.99 -16.80 9.06
CA LYS A 46 -38.34 -15.69 8.15
C LYS A 46 -37.51 -15.72 6.87
N GLU A 47 -36.22 -16.01 6.96
CA GLU A 47 -35.34 -16.14 5.80
C GLU A 47 -35.72 -17.34 4.93
N LEU A 48 -36.02 -18.49 5.55
CA LEU A 48 -36.48 -19.68 4.83
C LEU A 48 -37.82 -19.43 4.12
N ALA A 49 -38.77 -18.78 4.79
CA ALA A 49 -40.06 -18.42 4.20
C ALA A 49 -39.90 -17.44 3.03
N ALA A 50 -38.95 -16.48 3.12
CA ALA A 50 -38.66 -15.57 2.01
C ALA A 50 -38.04 -16.31 0.81
N LEU A 51 -37.14 -17.26 1.05
CA LEU A 51 -36.54 -18.10 0.01
C LEU A 51 -37.58 -19.03 -0.65
N GLU A 52 -38.49 -19.61 0.13
CA GLU A 52 -39.60 -20.43 -0.39
C GLU A 52 -40.56 -19.59 -1.24
N ALA A 53 -40.93 -18.38 -0.79
CA ALA A 53 -41.76 -17.47 -1.57
C ALA A 53 -41.08 -17.07 -2.90
N ALA A 54 -39.76 -16.81 -2.88
CA ALA A 54 -38.98 -16.53 -4.07
C ALA A 54 -38.93 -17.75 -5.02
N ARG A 55 -38.80 -18.97 -4.48
CA ARG A 55 -38.84 -20.21 -5.26
C ARG A 55 -40.19 -20.38 -5.96
N LEU A 56 -41.30 -20.21 -5.25
CA LEU A 56 -42.64 -20.31 -5.80
C LEU A 56 -42.91 -19.25 -6.88
N ALA A 57 -42.42 -18.02 -6.67
CA ALA A 57 -42.52 -16.96 -7.67
C ALA A 57 -41.66 -17.23 -8.92
N ALA A 58 -40.52 -17.89 -8.77
CA ALA A 58 -39.70 -18.33 -9.89
C ALA A 58 -40.34 -19.50 -10.65
N GLU A 59 -40.92 -20.47 -9.93
CA GLU A 59 -41.59 -21.64 -10.49
C GLU A 59 -42.87 -21.26 -11.25
N ALA A 60 -43.60 -20.25 -10.77
CA ALA A 60 -44.77 -19.69 -11.47
C ALA A 60 -44.43 -19.03 -12.83
N LYS A 61 -43.18 -18.60 -13.03
CA LYS A 61 -42.71 -18.04 -14.30
C LYS A 61 -42.29 -19.10 -15.32
N ILE A 62 -42.19 -20.36 -14.93
CA ILE A 62 -41.85 -21.44 -15.86
C ILE A 62 -43.07 -21.74 -16.73
N PRO A 63 -42.98 -21.62 -18.06
CA PRO A 63 -44.09 -21.95 -18.94
C PRO A 63 -44.45 -23.44 -18.79
N LYS A 64 -45.68 -23.71 -18.33
CA LYS A 64 -46.20 -25.08 -18.11
C LYS A 64 -46.58 -25.80 -19.40
N THR A 65 -46.45 -25.15 -20.54
CA THR A 65 -46.74 -25.76 -21.84
C THR A 65 -45.62 -26.74 -22.19
N PRO A 66 -45.93 -28.03 -22.40
CA PRO A 66 -44.92 -28.98 -22.85
C PRO A 66 -44.33 -28.49 -24.17
N PRO A 67 -42.99 -28.56 -24.35
CA PRO A 67 -42.40 -28.30 -25.66
C PRO A 67 -43.06 -29.26 -26.66
N LYS A 68 -43.67 -28.73 -27.71
CA LYS A 68 -44.19 -29.56 -28.80
C LYS A 68 -43.02 -30.30 -29.43
N HIS A 69 -42.87 -31.58 -29.11
CA HIS A 69 -41.95 -32.44 -29.82
C HIS A 69 -42.50 -32.69 -31.22
N PRO A 70 -41.67 -32.63 -32.27
CA PRO A 70 -42.11 -32.96 -33.62
C PRO A 70 -42.50 -34.45 -33.68
N ASP A 71 -43.60 -34.77 -34.37
CA ASP A 71 -44.19 -36.12 -34.48
C ASP A 71 -43.27 -37.16 -35.15
N GLY A 72 -42.07 -36.77 -35.61
CA GLY A 72 -41.10 -37.66 -36.25
C GLY A 72 -39.69 -37.43 -35.74
N LEU A 73 -39.15 -38.43 -35.02
CA LEU A 73 -37.72 -38.53 -34.72
C LEU A 73 -36.96 -38.76 -36.02
N ARG A 74 -36.08 -37.83 -36.36
CA ARG A 74 -35.33 -37.86 -37.61
C ARG A 74 -33.99 -38.55 -37.39
N ASN A 75 -33.71 -39.61 -38.15
CA ASN A 75 -32.46 -40.35 -38.04
C ASN A 75 -31.29 -39.49 -38.55
N VAL A 76 -30.41 -39.07 -37.63
CA VAL A 76 -29.26 -38.18 -37.87
C VAL A 76 -27.96 -38.96 -38.18
N GLY A 77 -28.04 -40.27 -38.41
CA GLY A 77 -26.91 -41.10 -38.83
C GLY A 77 -26.76 -41.19 -40.35
N GLY A 78 -26.07 -40.23 -40.97
CA GLY A 78 -25.71 -40.29 -42.40
C GLY A 78 -24.97 -39.02 -42.86
N THR A 79 -24.10 -39.14 -43.88
CA THR A 79 -23.17 -38.08 -44.32
C THR A 79 -23.83 -36.78 -44.77
N ARG A 80 -25.15 -36.76 -45.04
CA ARG A 80 -25.95 -35.54 -45.22
C ARG A 80 -27.42 -35.76 -44.84
N THR A 81 -27.88 -35.10 -43.79
CA THR A 81 -29.32 -34.98 -43.52
C THR A 81 -29.92 -33.87 -44.39
N PRO A 82 -30.93 -34.15 -45.25
CA PRO A 82 -31.57 -33.10 -46.06
C PRO A 82 -32.18 -31.97 -45.19
N PRO A 83 -32.36 -30.74 -45.66
CA PRO A 83 -33.11 -29.75 -44.88
C PRO A 83 -34.59 -30.18 -44.71
N PRO A 84 -35.27 -29.83 -43.60
CA PRO A 84 -36.70 -30.11 -43.46
C PRO A 84 -37.50 -29.37 -44.54
N ALA A 85 -38.55 -30.00 -45.06
CA ALA A 85 -39.43 -29.37 -46.03
C ALA A 85 -40.19 -28.21 -45.36
N VAL A 86 -40.04 -27.00 -45.90
CA VAL A 86 -40.73 -25.80 -45.39
C VAL A 86 -42.18 -25.85 -45.86
N THR A 87 -43.08 -26.29 -44.99
CA THR A 87 -44.51 -26.51 -45.30
C THR A 87 -45.38 -25.27 -45.03
N ALA A 88 -44.85 -24.24 -44.38
CA ALA A 88 -45.56 -23.01 -44.03
C ALA A 88 -44.68 -21.76 -44.22
N THR A 89 -45.30 -20.58 -44.27
CA THR A 89 -44.60 -19.30 -44.42
C THR A 89 -43.66 -19.05 -43.24
N LEU A 90 -42.37 -18.83 -43.51
CA LEU A 90 -41.35 -18.63 -42.50
C LEU A 90 -41.64 -17.39 -41.65
N GLN A 91 -41.94 -17.58 -40.36
CA GLN A 91 -42.09 -16.49 -39.40
C GLN A 91 -40.77 -16.27 -38.66
N ARG A 92 -40.26 -15.03 -38.68
CA ARG A 92 -39.06 -14.66 -37.93
C ARG A 92 -39.38 -14.70 -36.44
N VAL A 93 -38.87 -15.71 -35.74
CA VAL A 93 -38.89 -15.74 -34.27
C VAL A 93 -37.95 -14.63 -33.78
N ALA A 94 -38.47 -13.72 -32.96
CA ALA A 94 -37.64 -12.70 -32.34
C ALA A 94 -36.53 -13.38 -31.54
N HIS A 95 -35.29 -12.97 -31.76
CA HIS A 95 -34.16 -13.47 -30.99
C HIS A 95 -34.45 -13.23 -29.50
N VAL A 96 -34.31 -14.26 -28.67
CA VAL A 96 -34.33 -14.10 -27.22
C VAL A 96 -33.23 -13.10 -26.88
N LYS A 97 -33.60 -11.91 -26.39
CA LYS A 97 -32.64 -10.95 -25.86
C LYS A 97 -31.95 -11.62 -24.67
N VAL A 98 -30.77 -12.19 -24.92
CA VAL A 98 -29.91 -12.68 -23.85
C VAL A 98 -29.72 -11.50 -22.89
N PRO A 99 -29.98 -11.66 -21.58
CA PRO A 99 -29.72 -10.59 -20.63
C PRO A 99 -28.25 -10.19 -20.81
N ARG A 100 -28.02 -8.94 -21.23
CA ARG A 100 -26.66 -8.39 -21.32
C ARG A 100 -26.08 -8.54 -19.92
N LYS A 101 -24.94 -9.25 -19.79
CA LYS A 101 -24.19 -9.31 -18.54
C LYS A 101 -24.14 -7.88 -17.99
N SER A 102 -24.68 -7.68 -16.80
CA SER A 102 -24.62 -6.39 -16.11
C SER A 102 -23.15 -5.96 -16.11
N LYS A 103 -22.89 -4.74 -16.57
CA LYS A 103 -21.56 -4.15 -16.63
C LYS A 103 -21.02 -4.17 -15.20
N GLN A 104 -20.25 -5.20 -14.84
CA GLN A 104 -19.57 -5.25 -13.54
C GLN A 104 -18.75 -3.96 -13.46
N PRO A 105 -18.80 -3.22 -12.33
CA PRO A 105 -17.96 -2.06 -12.17
C PRO A 105 -16.51 -2.48 -12.48
N PRO A 106 -15.76 -1.66 -13.25
CA PRO A 106 -14.39 -2.02 -13.57
C PRO A 106 -13.64 -2.34 -12.28
N PRO A 107 -12.82 -3.40 -12.24
CA PRO A 107 -12.08 -3.73 -11.03
C PRO A 107 -11.24 -2.51 -10.65
N LYS A 108 -11.50 -1.98 -9.45
CA LYS A 108 -10.80 -0.82 -8.87
C LYS A 108 -9.35 -1.15 -8.45
N GLU A 109 -8.96 -2.40 -8.65
CA GLU A 109 -7.74 -3.03 -8.18
C GLU A 109 -6.96 -3.61 -9.37
N LEU A 110 -5.71 -3.20 -9.51
CA LEU A 110 -4.79 -3.66 -10.54
C LEU A 110 -3.73 -4.58 -9.93
N VAL A 111 -3.64 -5.81 -10.42
CA VAL A 111 -2.63 -6.77 -9.99
C VAL A 111 -1.47 -6.78 -10.98
N LEU A 112 -0.28 -6.40 -10.50
CA LEU A 112 0.98 -6.44 -11.23
C LEU A 112 1.74 -7.72 -10.88
N TYR A 113 2.07 -8.54 -11.87
CA TYR A 113 2.71 -9.83 -11.63
C TYR A 113 4.24 -9.73 -11.51
N ARG A 114 4.87 -8.83 -12.26
CA ARG A 114 6.33 -8.65 -12.28
C ARG A 114 6.72 -7.17 -12.49
N PRO A 115 6.30 -6.26 -11.60
CA PRO A 115 6.66 -4.87 -11.73
C PRO A 115 8.16 -4.67 -11.47
N VAL A 116 8.75 -3.70 -12.17
CA VAL A 116 10.16 -3.31 -12.04
C VAL A 116 10.24 -1.98 -11.30
N ALA A 117 11.01 -1.93 -10.21
CA ALA A 117 11.28 -0.67 -9.51
C ALA A 117 12.19 0.24 -10.36
N VAL A 118 11.68 1.43 -10.71
CA VAL A 118 12.41 2.45 -11.46
C VAL A 118 13.26 3.28 -10.50
N ASP A 119 12.67 3.72 -9.39
CA ASP A 119 13.30 4.50 -8.33
C ASP A 119 12.85 3.99 -6.94
N GLY A 120 12.95 4.83 -5.90
CA GLY A 120 12.54 4.51 -4.54
C GLY A 120 11.03 4.57 -4.25
N ALA A 121 10.17 4.99 -5.18
CA ALA A 121 8.71 5.01 -4.99
C ALA A 121 7.88 4.77 -6.27
N THR A 122 8.52 4.42 -7.39
CA THR A 122 7.89 4.26 -8.71
C THR A 122 8.12 2.85 -9.24
N LEU A 123 7.02 2.21 -9.64
CA LEU A 123 6.99 0.90 -10.26
C LEU A 123 6.63 1.01 -11.74
N SER A 124 7.28 0.23 -12.59
CA SER A 124 6.96 0.13 -14.00
C SER A 124 6.46 -1.27 -14.32
N ASP A 125 5.30 -1.37 -14.97
CA ASP A 125 4.80 -2.60 -15.58
C ASP A 125 4.53 -2.35 -17.07
N LYS A 126 5.43 -2.88 -17.91
CA LYS A 126 5.42 -2.76 -19.37
C LYS A 126 5.39 -1.32 -19.87
N LYS A 127 4.19 -0.73 -19.97
CA LYS A 127 3.92 0.61 -20.50
C LYS A 127 3.31 1.56 -19.46
N LYS A 128 3.03 1.09 -18.24
CA LYS A 128 2.44 1.89 -17.17
C LYS A 128 3.50 2.18 -16.13
N ARG A 129 3.62 3.44 -15.70
CA ARG A 129 4.37 3.79 -14.50
C ARG A 129 3.41 4.13 -13.38
N ILE A 130 3.71 3.61 -12.21
CA ILE A 130 2.85 3.67 -11.03
C ILE A 130 3.70 4.22 -9.89
N SER A 131 3.45 5.48 -9.53
CA SER A 131 4.02 6.13 -8.36
C SER A 131 3.19 5.78 -7.12
N LEU A 132 3.86 5.51 -6.01
CA LEU A 132 3.18 5.23 -4.75
C LEU A 132 2.59 6.51 -4.15
N HIS A 133 1.34 6.45 -3.68
CA HIS A 133 0.71 7.57 -2.98
C HIS A 133 1.44 7.89 -1.67
N HIS A 134 1.50 9.18 -1.31
CA HIS A 134 1.99 9.71 -0.04
C HIS A 134 3.49 9.48 0.24
N VAL A 135 4.25 9.10 -0.80
CA VAL A 135 5.66 8.78 -0.70
C VAL A 135 6.44 9.57 -1.72
N GLN A 136 7.42 10.34 -1.25
CA GLN A 136 8.35 11.05 -2.09
C GLN A 136 9.59 10.20 -2.35
N ALA A 137 9.81 9.83 -3.62
CA ALA A 137 10.98 9.09 -4.05
C ALA A 137 12.26 9.92 -3.89
N VAL A 138 13.35 9.27 -3.48
CA VAL A 138 14.69 9.84 -3.58
C VAL A 138 15.21 9.69 -5.02
N PRO A 139 15.65 10.76 -5.68
CA PRO A 139 16.23 10.67 -7.03
C PRO A 139 17.43 9.73 -7.08
N LEU A 140 17.59 9.01 -8.19
CA LEU A 140 18.63 7.98 -8.32
C LEU A 140 20.06 8.52 -8.21
N SER A 141 20.30 9.75 -8.66
CA SER A 141 21.59 10.43 -8.60
C SER A 141 21.92 11.00 -7.22
N THR A 142 20.97 11.00 -6.28
CA THR A 142 21.17 11.59 -4.95
C THR A 142 22.15 10.75 -4.14
N THR A 143 23.13 11.45 -3.57
CA THR A 143 24.05 10.92 -2.57
C THR A 143 23.74 11.55 -1.23
N CYS A 144 23.82 10.74 -0.18
CA CYS A 144 23.54 11.16 1.19
C CYS A 144 24.83 11.04 2.02
N PRO A 145 25.03 11.88 3.04
CA PRO A 145 26.11 11.69 3.99
C PRO A 145 25.87 10.45 4.85
N SER A 146 26.94 9.69 5.11
CA SER A 146 26.99 8.61 6.09
C SER A 146 27.29 9.18 7.49
N GLU A 147 27.17 8.34 8.51
CA GLU A 147 27.63 8.62 9.88
C GLU A 147 29.11 9.01 9.91
N ASP A 148 29.93 8.33 9.09
CA ASP A 148 31.37 8.55 8.97
C ASP A 148 31.76 9.79 8.13
N GLY A 149 30.77 10.58 7.69
CA GLY A 149 30.98 11.75 6.83
C GLY A 149 31.24 11.44 5.35
N GLU A 150 31.38 10.17 4.97
CA GLU A 150 31.49 9.75 3.57
C GLU A 150 30.15 9.86 2.84
N ARG A 151 30.16 10.21 1.55
CA ARG A 151 28.94 10.24 0.72
C ARG A 151 28.67 8.86 0.14
N TRP A 152 27.43 8.39 0.26
CA TRP A 152 27.01 7.10 -0.29
C TRP A 152 25.79 7.26 -1.21
N PRO A 153 25.61 6.38 -2.21
CA PRO A 153 24.56 6.52 -3.22
C PRO A 153 23.19 6.06 -2.69
N CYS A 154 22.55 6.91 -1.90
CA CYS A 154 21.28 6.60 -1.24
C CYS A 154 20.12 6.36 -2.22
N GLY A 155 20.04 7.11 -3.33
CA GLY A 155 19.00 6.90 -4.35
C GLY A 155 19.07 5.50 -5.00
N ILE A 156 20.27 5.07 -5.40
CA ILE A 156 20.47 3.72 -5.97
C ILE A 156 20.18 2.62 -4.95
N ARG A 157 20.56 2.83 -3.68
CA ARG A 157 20.29 1.88 -2.60
C ARG A 157 18.80 1.77 -2.29
N ALA A 158 18.06 2.87 -2.27
CA ALA A 158 16.61 2.88 -2.11
C ALA A 158 15.90 2.08 -3.21
N ARG A 159 16.23 2.34 -4.49
CA ARG A 159 15.71 1.54 -5.62
C ARG A 159 16.06 0.05 -5.47
N THR A 160 17.29 -0.24 -5.05
CA THR A 160 17.76 -1.62 -4.89
C THR A 160 17.00 -2.34 -3.78
N ALA A 161 16.72 -1.65 -2.66
CA ALA A 161 15.90 -2.16 -1.57
C ALA A 161 14.47 -2.46 -2.03
N LEU A 162 13.82 -1.52 -2.73
CA LEU A 162 12.47 -1.72 -3.28
C LEU A 162 12.44 -2.91 -4.26
N ARG A 163 13.43 -3.00 -5.15
CA ARG A 163 13.58 -4.13 -6.07
C ARG A 163 13.76 -5.46 -5.33
N ALA A 164 14.52 -5.46 -4.23
CA ALA A 164 14.77 -6.63 -3.41
C ALA A 164 13.56 -7.03 -2.54
N PHE A 165 12.67 -6.10 -2.22
CA PHE A 165 11.42 -6.36 -1.51
C PHE A 165 10.37 -6.98 -2.44
N ILE A 166 10.16 -6.38 -3.62
CA ILE A 166 9.18 -6.82 -4.60
C ILE A 166 9.60 -8.13 -5.27
N ARG A 167 10.86 -8.22 -5.74
CA ARG A 167 11.40 -9.39 -6.47
C ARG A 167 10.43 -9.94 -7.53
N GLN A 168 9.90 -11.14 -7.31
CA GLN A 168 8.95 -11.85 -8.16
C GLN A 168 7.58 -12.03 -7.47
N LYS A 169 7.30 -11.20 -6.46
CA LYS A 169 6.01 -11.18 -5.78
C LYS A 169 5.03 -10.36 -6.61
N ARG A 170 3.75 -10.70 -6.46
CA ARG A 170 2.65 -9.93 -7.03
C ARG A 170 2.45 -8.68 -6.19
N VAL A 171 2.29 -7.55 -6.86
CA VAL A 171 1.92 -6.26 -6.25
C VAL A 171 0.48 -5.97 -6.63
N THR A 172 -0.33 -5.63 -5.65
CA THR A 172 -1.72 -5.28 -5.86
C THR A 172 -1.91 -3.80 -5.56
N CYS A 173 -2.34 -3.03 -6.55
CA CYS A 173 -2.53 -1.59 -6.44
C CYS A 173 -4.02 -1.25 -6.44
N SER A 174 -4.45 -0.45 -5.47
CA SER A 174 -5.80 0.11 -5.38
C SER A 174 -5.77 1.63 -5.57
N ASP A 175 -6.95 2.22 -5.79
CA ASP A 175 -7.15 3.67 -5.85
C ASP A 175 -6.22 4.39 -6.85
N MET A 176 -6.13 3.82 -8.05
CA MET A 176 -5.35 4.40 -9.14
C MET A 176 -5.93 5.75 -9.54
N LYS A 177 -5.12 6.80 -9.37
CA LYS A 177 -5.40 8.15 -9.83
C LYS A 177 -4.52 8.44 -11.06
N PRO A 178 -5.10 8.80 -12.21
CA PRO A 178 -4.29 9.16 -13.37
C PRO A 178 -3.48 10.43 -13.07
N MET A 179 -2.20 10.39 -13.43
CA MET A 179 -1.32 11.56 -13.51
C MET A 179 -1.16 11.96 -14.99
N GLN A 180 -0.20 12.84 -15.28
CA GLN A 180 0.06 13.27 -16.64
C GLN A 180 0.54 12.11 -17.52
N GLY A 181 -0.11 11.90 -18.66
CA GLY A 181 0.24 10.84 -19.61
C GLY A 181 -0.14 9.44 -19.14
N ASP A 182 0.80 8.50 -19.25
CA ASP A 182 0.63 7.07 -18.88
C ASP A 182 1.10 6.76 -17.44
N ASP A 183 1.26 7.80 -16.61
CA ASP A 183 1.67 7.70 -15.22
C ASP A 183 0.45 7.69 -14.31
N TYR A 184 0.49 6.89 -13.24
CA TYR A 184 -0.59 6.74 -12.27
C TYR A 184 -0.03 6.86 -10.87
N ALA A 185 -0.77 7.48 -9.96
CA ALA A 185 -0.51 7.39 -8.52
C ALA A 185 -1.45 6.34 -7.91
N ALA A 186 -0.93 5.41 -7.11
CA ALA A 186 -1.73 4.33 -6.52
C ALA A 186 -1.18 3.86 -5.17
N THR A 187 -2.04 3.27 -4.36
CA THR A 187 -1.65 2.60 -3.11
C THR A 187 -1.38 1.14 -3.43
N CYS A 188 -0.16 0.66 -3.23
CA CYS A 188 0.26 -0.66 -3.68
C CYS A 188 0.75 -1.53 -2.52
N ASN A 189 0.27 -2.77 -2.49
CA ASN A 189 0.55 -3.74 -1.44
C ASN A 189 1.24 -4.99 -1.99
N VAL A 190 2.17 -5.54 -1.23
CA VAL A 190 2.75 -6.87 -1.48
C VAL A 190 2.19 -7.85 -0.44
N GLY A 191 1.18 -8.61 -0.86
CA GLY A 191 0.44 -9.48 0.05
C GLY A 191 -0.32 -8.66 1.11
N LYS A 192 0.19 -8.65 2.34
CA LYS A 192 -0.39 -7.89 3.48
C LYS A 192 0.40 -6.64 3.86
N HIS A 193 1.53 -6.38 3.21
CA HIS A 193 2.42 -5.27 3.55
C HIS A 193 2.20 -4.13 2.56
N ASP A 194 1.92 -2.94 3.07
CA ASP A 194 1.89 -1.71 2.28
C ASP A 194 3.32 -1.28 1.92
N LEU A 195 3.54 -1.04 0.62
CA LEU A 195 4.85 -0.62 0.11
C LEU A 195 5.23 0.76 0.61
N ALA A 196 4.27 1.68 0.75
CA ALA A 196 4.55 3.03 1.20
C ALA A 196 5.04 3.02 2.65
N THR A 197 4.29 2.34 3.53
CA THR A 197 4.68 2.14 4.93
C THR A 197 6.06 1.47 5.04
N TRP A 198 6.31 0.40 4.28
CA TRP A 198 7.60 -0.30 4.33
C TRP A 198 8.78 0.58 3.89
N LEU A 199 8.62 1.36 2.82
CA LEU A 199 9.66 2.27 2.33
C LEU A 199 10.02 3.33 3.36
N ILE A 200 9.02 3.95 3.98
CA ILE A 200 9.21 5.01 4.97
C ILE A 200 9.79 4.43 6.25
N GLU A 201 9.29 3.29 6.73
CA GLU A 201 9.78 2.62 7.93
C GLU A 201 11.28 2.28 7.85
N ASN A 202 11.73 1.84 6.67
CA ASN A 202 13.14 1.52 6.42
C ASN A 202 13.97 2.74 5.98
N GLY A 203 13.37 3.92 5.91
CA GLY A 203 14.04 5.17 5.52
C GLY A 203 14.52 5.19 4.07
N TRP A 204 13.85 4.50 3.14
CA TRP A 204 14.17 4.53 1.71
C TRP A 204 13.46 5.65 0.93
N ALA A 205 12.48 6.29 1.56
CA ALA A 205 11.72 7.39 0.99
C ALA A 205 11.25 8.37 2.08
N LYS A 206 10.83 9.57 1.66
CA LYS A 206 10.25 10.57 2.57
C LYS A 206 8.71 10.49 2.50
N ALA A 207 8.03 10.80 3.60
CA ALA A 207 6.58 10.96 3.60
C ALA A 207 6.21 12.29 2.93
N GLU A 208 5.18 12.29 2.11
CA GLU A 208 4.65 13.51 1.48
C GLU A 208 3.81 14.32 2.48
N ARG A 209 3.60 15.63 2.22
CA ARG A 209 2.91 16.53 3.17
C ARG A 209 1.45 16.13 3.40
N ASP A 210 0.82 15.57 2.38
CA ASP A 210 -0.57 15.09 2.38
C ASP A 210 -0.72 13.66 2.93
N ALA A 211 0.37 13.05 3.41
CA ALA A 211 0.35 11.71 3.97
C ALA A 211 -0.56 11.61 5.20
N PRO A 212 -1.22 10.45 5.43
CA PRO A 212 -1.95 10.19 6.67
C PRO A 212 -1.03 10.30 7.91
N GLU A 213 -1.59 10.72 9.05
CA GLU A 213 -0.82 10.88 10.30
C GLU A 213 -0.09 9.59 10.72
N ALA A 214 -0.71 8.43 10.55
CA ALA A 214 -0.06 7.14 10.83
C ALA A 214 1.24 6.95 10.03
N LEU A 215 1.30 7.44 8.79
CA LEU A 215 2.49 7.33 7.93
C LEU A 215 3.55 8.37 8.34
N LYS A 216 3.13 9.56 8.77
CA LYS A 216 4.02 10.59 9.33
C LYS A 216 4.68 10.11 10.63
N ASP A 217 3.96 9.41 11.50
CA ASP A 217 4.52 8.80 12.72
C ASP A 217 5.60 7.76 12.40
N VAL A 218 5.37 6.94 11.37
CA VAL A 218 6.35 5.97 10.88
C VAL A 218 7.58 6.70 10.32
N ALA A 219 7.40 7.79 9.58
CA ALA A 219 8.51 8.62 9.09
C ALA A 219 9.32 9.23 10.25
N ALA A 220 8.65 9.77 11.26
CA ALA A 220 9.30 10.33 12.44
C ALA A 220 10.07 9.25 13.23
N LYS A 221 9.53 8.03 13.30
CA LYS A 221 10.25 6.88 13.88
C LYS A 221 11.49 6.54 13.05
N ALA A 222 11.37 6.40 11.73
CA ALA A 222 12.49 6.08 10.84
C ALA A 222 13.63 7.10 10.94
N ARG A 223 13.29 8.40 11.04
CA ARG A 223 14.22 9.49 11.30
C ARG A 223 14.96 9.31 12.64
N ARG A 224 14.22 9.06 13.73
CA ARG A 224 14.80 8.85 15.07
C ARG A 224 15.69 7.62 15.17
N THR A 225 15.41 6.59 14.37
CA THR A 225 16.18 5.35 14.30
C THR A 225 17.27 5.38 13.23
N GLU A 226 17.49 6.54 12.60
CA GLU A 226 18.56 6.79 11.62
C GLU A 226 18.58 5.75 10.48
N GLN A 227 17.40 5.37 9.98
CA GLN A 227 17.28 4.32 8.96
C GLN A 227 17.53 4.86 7.55
N GLY A 228 18.20 4.07 6.70
CA GLY A 228 18.33 4.35 5.27
C GLY A 228 18.94 5.72 4.97
N ILE A 229 18.19 6.61 4.33
CA ILE A 229 18.62 7.98 3.99
C ILE A 229 18.86 8.86 5.22
N TRP A 230 18.32 8.48 6.37
CA TRP A 230 18.37 9.25 7.63
C TRP A 230 19.58 8.90 8.51
N ARG A 231 20.53 8.11 8.00
CA ARG A 231 21.70 7.65 8.76
C ARG A 231 22.59 8.76 9.29
N SER A 232 22.56 9.95 8.71
CA SER A 232 23.32 11.09 9.22
C SER A 232 22.39 12.19 9.74
N LYS A 233 22.79 12.75 10.90
CA LYS A 233 22.11 13.89 11.54
C LYS A 233 22.07 15.15 10.64
N LEU A 234 23.00 15.27 9.70
CA LEU A 234 23.04 16.36 8.72
C LEU A 234 21.83 16.35 7.78
N VAL A 235 21.31 15.18 7.40
CA VAL A 235 20.10 15.09 6.56
C VAL A 235 18.87 15.58 7.33
N GLN A 236 18.79 15.29 8.64
CA GLN A 236 17.69 15.73 9.49
C GLN A 236 17.62 17.26 9.57
N LEU A 237 18.77 17.91 9.80
CA LEU A 237 18.86 19.36 9.88
C LEU A 237 18.41 20.05 8.59
N SER A 238 18.80 19.51 7.43
CA SER A 238 18.41 20.08 6.14
C SER A 238 16.90 20.05 5.87
N ASP A 239 16.20 19.01 6.33
CA ASP A 239 14.76 18.90 6.15
C ASP A 239 13.98 19.78 7.14
N ASP A 240 14.49 19.94 8.36
CA ASP A 240 13.89 20.82 9.37
C ASP A 240 14.13 22.30 9.05
N GLU A 241 15.31 22.69 8.54
CA GLU A 241 15.58 24.04 8.01
C GLU A 241 14.73 24.35 6.77
N SER A 242 14.51 23.36 5.89
CA SER A 242 13.58 23.54 4.77
C SER A 242 12.14 23.76 5.25
N ALA A 243 11.72 23.08 6.31
CA ALA A 243 10.39 23.24 6.89
C ALA A 243 10.22 24.60 7.58
N THR A 244 11.26 25.12 8.25
CA THR A 244 11.21 26.47 8.85
C THR A 244 11.20 27.58 7.80
N LEU A 245 11.95 27.45 6.70
CA LEU A 245 11.93 28.42 5.60
C LEU A 245 10.58 28.50 4.89
N VAL A 246 9.89 27.37 4.70
CA VAL A 246 8.54 27.35 4.09
C VAL A 246 7.52 28.06 5.00
N ASN A 247 7.60 27.87 6.32
CA ASN A 247 6.71 28.57 7.27
C ASN A 247 7.01 30.08 7.35
N SER A 248 8.28 30.47 7.23
CA SER A 248 8.69 31.87 7.28
C SER A 248 8.21 32.68 6.06
N TRP A 249 8.04 32.06 4.90
CA TRP A 249 7.52 32.76 3.70
C TRP A 249 6.02 33.01 3.75
N GLU A 250 5.24 32.13 4.39
CA GLU A 250 3.82 32.39 4.67
C GLU A 250 3.65 33.56 5.67
N GLU A 251 4.53 33.68 6.67
CA GLU A 251 4.53 34.81 7.62
C GLU A 251 4.97 36.14 6.99
N LEU A 252 5.89 36.12 6.01
CA LEU A 252 6.33 37.32 5.27
C LEU A 252 5.29 37.80 4.24
N ALA A 253 4.37 36.94 3.81
CA ALA A 253 3.30 37.33 2.89
C ALA A 253 2.21 38.16 3.59
N ASP A 254 2.03 38.00 4.91
CA ASP A 254 1.06 38.77 5.70
C ASP A 254 1.58 40.15 6.17
N ASP A 255 2.90 40.41 6.12
CA ASP A 255 3.49 41.70 6.56
C ASP A 255 3.71 42.71 5.40
N SER A 256 3.29 42.36 4.18
CA SER A 256 3.42 43.21 2.98
C SER A 256 2.53 44.46 2.97
N THR A 257 1.77 44.71 4.05
CA THR A 257 0.95 45.93 4.21
C THR A 257 1.55 46.98 5.15
N SER A 258 2.77 46.80 5.65
CA SER A 258 3.43 47.84 6.44
C SER A 258 3.99 48.95 5.53
N GLU A 259 3.30 50.09 5.48
CA GLU A 259 3.72 51.36 4.85
C GLU A 259 4.90 52.01 5.60
N THR A 260 5.98 51.26 5.84
CA THR A 260 7.24 51.83 6.33
C THR A 260 8.20 51.97 5.16
N PRO A 261 8.44 53.18 4.63
CA PRO A 261 9.43 53.37 3.58
C PRO A 261 10.83 53.04 4.11
N LEU A 262 11.48 52.06 3.50
CA LEU A 262 12.89 51.74 3.73
C LEU A 262 13.74 52.92 3.21
N VAL A 263 14.18 53.78 4.13
CA VAL A 263 15.22 54.77 3.87
C VAL A 263 16.55 54.02 3.78
N MET A 264 17.00 53.73 2.56
CA MET A 264 18.35 53.22 2.30
C MET A 264 19.33 54.40 2.40
N GLU A 265 20.00 54.55 3.54
CA GLU A 265 21.16 55.44 3.63
C GLU A 265 22.29 54.86 2.76
N GLY A 266 22.74 55.66 1.79
CA GLY A 266 23.59 55.22 0.69
C GLY A 266 24.93 54.62 1.13
N GLU A 267 25.18 53.39 0.69
CA GLU A 267 26.51 52.79 0.71
C GLU A 267 27.43 53.50 -0.31
N PRO A 268 28.69 53.83 0.05
CA PRO A 268 29.60 54.47 -0.90
C PRO A 268 30.01 53.50 -2.01
N ALA A 269 30.09 54.02 -3.24
CA ALA A 269 30.46 53.27 -4.43
C ALA A 269 31.82 52.57 -4.28
N ILE A 270 31.80 51.24 -4.30
CA ILE A 270 33.00 50.40 -4.35
C ILE A 270 33.61 50.54 -5.76
N ILE A 271 34.68 51.34 -5.87
CA ILE A 271 35.47 51.47 -7.10
C ILE A 271 36.39 50.25 -7.20
N TRP A 272 36.09 49.32 -8.12
CA TRP A 272 36.95 48.18 -8.39
C TRP A 272 38.22 48.62 -9.15
N ARG A 273 39.40 48.43 -8.56
CA ARG A 273 40.69 48.60 -9.24
C ARG A 273 41.19 47.23 -9.74
N PRO A 274 41.51 47.07 -11.03
CA PRO A 274 42.18 45.87 -11.52
C PRO A 274 43.57 45.75 -10.90
N ARG A 275 43.95 44.50 -10.59
CA ARG A 275 45.26 44.13 -10.05
C ARG A 275 46.28 44.18 -11.19
N GLU A 276 47.33 44.98 -11.05
CA GLU A 276 48.42 45.03 -12.02
C GLU A 276 49.20 43.70 -12.01
N ASP A 277 49.39 43.13 -13.20
CA ASP A 277 50.16 41.91 -13.40
C ASP A 277 51.66 42.20 -13.21
N VAL A 278 52.26 41.62 -12.17
CA VAL A 278 53.71 41.65 -11.96
C VAL A 278 54.33 40.61 -12.90
N THR A 279 54.90 41.06 -14.02
CA THR A 279 55.74 40.22 -14.87
C THR A 279 57.07 39.94 -14.16
N ALA A 280 57.27 38.68 -13.78
CA ALA A 280 58.55 38.20 -13.26
C ALA A 280 59.58 38.09 -14.40
N GLU A 281 60.52 39.03 -14.46
CA GLU A 281 61.74 38.89 -15.24
C GLU A 281 62.61 37.79 -14.61
N THR A 282 62.82 36.70 -15.36
CA THR A 282 63.77 35.65 -15.01
C THR A 282 65.10 35.99 -15.67
N SER A 283 66.07 36.50 -14.91
CA SER A 283 67.46 36.62 -15.33
C SER A 283 68.14 35.25 -15.22
N ALA A 284 68.51 34.67 -16.36
CA ALA A 284 69.43 33.55 -16.43
C ALA A 284 70.87 34.08 -16.54
N THR A 285 71.71 33.68 -15.60
CA THR A 285 73.17 33.78 -15.66
C THR A 285 73.76 32.40 -15.41
N GLU A 286 74.75 32.07 -16.24
CA GLU A 286 75.58 30.84 -16.34
C GLU A 286 74.99 29.62 -17.06
#